data_AF-A0A494UR62-F1
#
_entry.id   AF-A0A494UR62-F1
#
_cell.length_a   1.000
_cell.length_b   1.000
_cell.length_c   1.000
_cell.angle_alpha   90.00
_cell.angle_beta   90.00
_cell.angle_gamma   90.00
#
_symmetry.space_group_name_H-M   'P 1'
#
loop_
_entity.id
_entity.type
_entity.pdbx_description
1 polymer ?
#
loop_
_entity_poly.entity_id
_entity_poly.type
_entity_poly.pdbx_seq_one_letter_code
_entity_poly.pdbx_strand_id
1 'polypeptide(L)'
;MTRLSLAVRGLVTAVAALLAATAASATAQAKPEPRAPQDFVALDSVDPTIIQEIRYFTPHNFVGEPIDGYRQPLCVLTRPAARALHTAQRELLRQGYSLKVYDCYRPQRAVDHFVRWAKDLEDQSMKAEFYPNVDKTRLFADGYIAEKSGHSRGSTVDLTLVKLPARPTRPYHPGQPLTPCYAPKGERFPDSSVDMGTGYDCFDTLSHTLDPRVQGEQRANRLLLKSTLEKLGFVNLAEEWWHFTFKPEAHPDTYFDFPVSRASLTGRD
;
A
#
# COMPACT_ATOMS: atom_id res chain seq x y z
N MET A 1 64.28 -60.43 -0.99
CA MET A 1 63.90 -59.10 -0.50
C MET A 1 62.40 -59.12 -0.23
N THR A 2 62.04 -59.02 1.06
CA THR A 2 60.76 -58.59 1.71
C THR A 2 59.57 -58.21 0.80
N ARG A 3 58.29 -58.48 1.06
CA ARG A 3 57.51 -59.10 2.17
C ARG A 3 56.05 -59.13 1.66
N LEU A 4 55.32 -60.24 1.81
CA LEU A 4 53.85 -60.34 1.85
C LEU A 4 53.58 -61.63 2.67
N SER A 5 52.62 -61.75 3.58
CA SER A 5 51.19 -61.42 3.44
C SER A 5 50.54 -61.38 4.84
N LEU A 6 49.57 -60.48 5.04
CA LEU A 6 48.70 -60.46 6.22
C LEU A 6 47.46 -61.35 5.98
N ALA A 7 47.38 -62.43 6.77
CA ALA A 7 46.15 -63.17 7.07
C ALA A 7 45.26 -62.31 8.02
N VAL A 8 43.96 -62.49 8.19
CA VAL A 8 43.16 -63.69 8.47
C VAL A 8 41.68 -63.35 8.21
N ARG A 9 40.94 -64.27 7.60
CA ARG A 9 39.46 -64.26 7.50
C ARG A 9 38.85 -64.79 8.80
N GLY A 10 37.88 -64.09 9.37
CA GLY A 10 37.07 -64.55 10.51
C GLY A 10 35.62 -64.07 10.36
N LEU A 11 34.70 -65.01 10.33
CA LEU A 11 33.26 -64.89 10.03
C LEU A 11 32.46 -64.72 11.33
N VAL A 12 31.65 -63.67 11.52
CA VAL A 12 30.44 -63.70 12.37
C VAL A 12 29.40 -62.68 11.88
N THR A 13 28.28 -63.20 11.40
CA THR A 13 26.99 -62.51 11.21
C THR A 13 26.39 -62.08 12.55
N ALA A 14 26.20 -60.78 12.78
CA ALA A 14 25.37 -60.27 13.87
C ALA A 14 24.79 -58.88 13.55
N VAL A 15 23.46 -58.84 13.47
CA VAL A 15 22.58 -57.70 13.73
C VAL A 15 22.65 -56.54 12.73
N ALA A 16 21.93 -56.70 11.62
CA ALA A 16 21.28 -55.60 10.94
C ALA A 16 20.18 -55.01 11.85
N ALA A 17 20.58 -54.21 12.85
CA ALA A 17 19.65 -53.39 13.59
C ALA A 17 19.28 -52.18 12.72
N LEU A 18 18.01 -52.15 12.36
CA LEU A 18 17.31 -51.04 11.74
C LEU A 18 17.70 -49.70 12.38
N LEU A 19 18.45 -48.89 11.65
CA LEU A 19 18.50 -47.44 11.83
C LEU A 19 18.19 -46.79 10.47
N ALA A 20 17.04 -47.17 9.88
CA ALA A 20 16.38 -46.29 8.95
C ALA A 20 15.78 -45.15 9.78
N ALA A 21 16.59 -44.13 10.03
CA ALA A 21 16.11 -42.87 10.60
C ALA A 21 15.03 -42.34 9.65
N THR A 22 13.77 -42.53 10.03
CA THR A 22 12.64 -41.84 9.43
C THR A 22 12.85 -40.36 9.72
N ALA A 23 13.50 -39.64 8.80
CA ALA A 23 13.40 -38.20 8.74
C ALA A 23 11.93 -37.90 8.44
N ALA A 24 11.15 -37.75 9.51
CA ALA A 24 9.82 -37.17 9.40
C ALA A 24 10.06 -35.76 8.86
N SER A 25 9.79 -35.58 7.57
CA SER A 25 9.69 -34.26 6.96
C SER A 25 8.65 -33.50 7.78
N ALA A 26 9.12 -32.63 8.66
CA ALA A 26 8.28 -31.67 9.33
C ALA A 26 7.68 -30.80 8.22
N THR A 27 6.46 -31.13 7.80
CA THR A 27 5.68 -30.22 6.97
C THR A 27 5.52 -28.96 7.81
N ALA A 28 6.21 -27.90 7.42
CA ALA A 28 6.06 -26.60 8.07
C ALA A 28 4.58 -26.20 7.93
N GLN A 29 3.80 -26.42 8.99
CA GLN A 29 2.43 -25.96 9.05
C GLN A 29 2.50 -24.43 9.06
N ALA A 30 2.11 -23.82 7.93
CA ALA A 30 1.97 -22.39 7.84
C ALA A 30 1.00 -21.93 8.94
N LYS A 31 1.44 -21.00 9.79
CA LYS A 31 0.56 -20.40 10.79
C LYS A 31 -0.63 -19.76 10.07
N PRO A 32 -1.87 -19.96 10.54
CA PRO A 32 -3.02 -19.31 9.95
C PRO A 32 -2.83 -17.80 9.99
N GLU A 33 -3.09 -17.13 8.88
CA GLU A 33 -2.91 -15.69 8.79
C GLU A 33 -3.95 -14.92 9.62
N PRO A 34 -3.57 -13.75 10.16
CA PRO A 34 -4.49 -12.92 10.91
C PRO A 34 -5.69 -12.51 10.04
N ARG A 35 -6.84 -12.38 10.68
CA ARG A 35 -8.11 -11.93 10.08
C ARG A 35 -8.44 -10.54 10.57
N ALA A 36 -9.20 -9.80 9.77
CA ALA A 36 -9.65 -8.46 10.12
C ALA A 36 -10.70 -8.51 11.25
N PRO A 37 -10.70 -7.54 12.18
CA PRO A 37 -11.83 -7.31 13.08
C PRO A 37 -13.15 -7.11 12.29
N GLN A 38 -14.29 -7.38 12.94
CA GLN A 38 -15.62 -7.40 12.28
C GLN A 38 -16.06 -6.04 11.73
N ASP A 39 -15.49 -4.95 12.24
CA ASP A 39 -15.78 -3.59 11.81
C ASP A 39 -15.02 -3.18 10.55
N PHE A 40 -14.11 -3.99 10.03
CA PHE A 40 -13.48 -3.76 8.72
C PHE A 40 -14.38 -4.26 7.58
N VAL A 41 -14.41 -3.48 6.50
CA VAL A 41 -15.22 -3.73 5.30
C VAL A 41 -14.43 -3.48 4.03
N ALA A 42 -14.86 -4.13 2.95
CA ALA A 42 -14.48 -3.79 1.60
C ALA A 42 -15.23 -2.51 1.18
N LEU A 43 -14.55 -1.49 0.65
CA LEU A 43 -15.21 -0.22 0.33
C LEU A 43 -16.27 -0.38 -0.77
N ASP A 44 -16.05 -1.27 -1.73
CA ASP A 44 -16.99 -1.55 -2.82
C ASP A 44 -18.30 -2.20 -2.35
N SER A 45 -18.30 -2.88 -1.19
CA SER A 45 -19.54 -3.38 -0.58
C SER A 45 -20.36 -2.28 0.10
N VAL A 46 -19.73 -1.16 0.44
CA VAL A 46 -20.39 0.04 0.99
C VAL A 46 -20.83 0.99 -0.13
N ASP A 47 -19.96 1.24 -1.11
CA ASP A 47 -20.25 2.06 -2.28
C ASP A 47 -19.45 1.59 -3.51
N PRO A 48 -20.09 0.87 -4.46
CA PRO A 48 -19.40 0.36 -5.64
C PRO A 48 -19.09 1.45 -6.68
N THR A 49 -19.53 2.70 -6.47
CA THR A 49 -19.27 3.81 -7.40
C THR A 49 -17.95 4.54 -7.14
N ILE A 50 -17.33 4.31 -5.96
CA ILE A 50 -16.00 4.85 -5.65
C ILE A 50 -14.96 4.06 -6.44
N ILE A 51 -14.13 4.78 -7.19
CA ILE A 51 -13.11 4.18 -8.06
C ILE A 51 -11.96 3.68 -7.18
N GLN A 52 -11.53 2.43 -7.36
CA GLN A 52 -10.41 1.87 -6.63
C GLN A 52 -9.24 1.61 -7.57
N GLU A 53 -8.13 2.31 -7.35
CA GLU A 53 -6.88 2.14 -8.09
C GLU A 53 -5.76 1.87 -7.09
N ILE A 54 -5.85 0.71 -6.43
CA ILE A 54 -4.98 0.35 -5.31
C ILE A 54 -3.54 0.19 -5.78
N ARG A 55 -2.70 1.22 -5.53
CA ARG A 55 -1.36 1.36 -6.10
C ARG A 55 -0.42 0.26 -5.65
N TYR A 56 -0.48 -0.07 -4.37
CA TYR A 56 0.40 -1.05 -3.74
C TYR A 56 0.08 -2.51 -4.09
N PHE A 57 -1.06 -2.79 -4.76
CA PHE A 57 -1.29 -4.08 -5.41
C PHE A 57 -0.51 -4.23 -6.73
N THR A 58 -0.03 -3.12 -7.30
CA THR A 58 0.62 -3.07 -8.61
C THR A 58 2.09 -2.64 -8.46
N PRO A 59 2.95 -2.84 -9.48
CA PRO A 59 4.30 -2.29 -9.47
C PRO A 59 4.37 -0.75 -9.63
N HIS A 60 3.24 -0.06 -9.86
CA HIS A 60 3.24 1.40 -10.01
C HIS A 60 3.15 2.12 -8.67
N ASN A 61 4.25 2.12 -7.95
CA ASN A 61 4.44 2.83 -6.68
C ASN A 61 5.94 3.13 -6.51
N PHE A 62 6.32 3.84 -5.45
CA PHE A 62 7.70 4.27 -5.23
C PHE A 62 8.71 3.13 -5.01
N VAL A 63 8.25 1.91 -4.69
CA VAL A 63 9.10 0.70 -4.57
C VAL A 63 9.33 0.06 -5.94
N GLY A 64 8.36 0.13 -6.86
CA GLY A 64 8.49 -0.45 -8.20
C GLY A 64 8.02 -1.90 -8.33
N GLU A 65 7.47 -2.48 -7.27
CA GLU A 65 6.89 -3.83 -7.24
C GLU A 65 5.62 -3.88 -6.37
N PRO A 66 4.76 -4.92 -6.50
CA PRO A 66 3.64 -5.11 -5.59
C PRO A 66 4.10 -5.23 -4.14
N ILE A 67 3.39 -4.55 -3.23
CA ILE A 67 3.80 -4.45 -1.83
C ILE A 67 3.26 -5.63 -1.03
N ASP A 68 4.10 -6.19 -0.16
CA ASP A 68 3.74 -7.24 0.79
C ASP A 68 2.39 -7.01 1.46
N GLY A 69 1.55 -8.04 1.44
CA GLY A 69 0.22 -8.00 2.04
C GLY A 69 -0.89 -7.50 1.12
N TYR A 70 -0.59 -6.80 0.03
CA TYR A 70 -1.58 -6.43 -0.99
C TYR A 70 -1.85 -7.60 -1.94
N ARG A 71 -2.88 -8.40 -1.64
CA ARG A 71 -3.22 -9.61 -2.42
C ARG A 71 -4.35 -9.41 -3.42
N GLN A 72 -5.13 -8.35 -3.24
CA GLN A 72 -6.20 -7.95 -4.15
C GLN A 72 -6.21 -6.42 -4.26
N PRO A 73 -6.65 -5.85 -5.40
CA PRO A 73 -6.80 -4.41 -5.58
C PRO A 73 -8.06 -3.91 -4.87
N LEU A 74 -8.11 -4.05 -3.55
CA LEU A 74 -9.27 -3.71 -2.72
C LEU A 74 -8.92 -2.66 -1.67
N CYS A 75 -9.72 -1.62 -1.57
CA CYS A 75 -9.74 -0.71 -0.43
C CYS A 75 -10.49 -1.35 0.74
N VAL A 76 -9.77 -1.56 1.84
CA VAL A 76 -10.33 -2.04 3.10
C VAL A 76 -10.31 -0.91 4.12
N LEU A 77 -11.42 -0.67 4.83
CA LEU A 77 -11.51 0.38 5.84
C LEU A 77 -12.36 -0.09 7.02
N THR A 78 -12.18 0.56 8.16
CA THR A 78 -13.17 0.57 9.23
C THR A 78 -14.51 1.09 8.70
N ARG A 79 -15.61 0.45 9.10
CA ARG A 79 -16.96 0.73 8.61
C ARG A 79 -17.38 2.20 8.78
N PRO A 80 -17.06 2.90 9.89
CA PRO A 80 -17.34 4.33 10.01
C PRO A 80 -16.66 5.17 8.92
N ALA A 81 -15.37 4.92 8.64
CA ALA A 81 -14.64 5.62 7.59
C ALA A 81 -15.23 5.33 6.19
N ALA A 82 -15.56 4.07 5.89
CA ALA A 82 -16.19 3.70 4.62
C ALA A 82 -17.56 4.37 4.42
N ARG A 83 -18.39 4.47 5.47
CA ARG A 83 -19.68 5.17 5.42
C ARG A 83 -19.51 6.67 5.21
N ALA A 84 -18.49 7.28 5.81
CA ALA A 84 -18.19 8.69 5.60
C ALA A 84 -17.74 8.96 4.15
N LEU A 85 -16.91 8.08 3.56
CA LEU A 85 -16.57 8.15 2.14
C LEU A 85 -17.78 7.99 1.23
N HIS A 86 -18.72 7.10 1.55
CA HIS A 86 -20.00 7.02 0.83
C HIS A 86 -20.76 8.35 0.85
N THR A 87 -20.84 9.02 2.00
CA THR A 87 -21.49 10.34 2.08
C THR A 87 -20.76 11.38 1.23
N ALA A 88 -19.42 11.42 1.28
CA ALA A 88 -18.59 12.30 0.45
C ALA A 88 -18.83 12.04 -1.04
N GLN A 89 -18.84 10.76 -1.44
CA GLN A 89 -19.10 10.33 -2.81
C GLN A 89 -20.45 10.86 -3.31
N ARG A 90 -21.52 10.73 -2.52
CA ARG A 90 -22.84 11.25 -2.90
C ARG A 90 -22.90 12.78 -3.05
N GLU A 91 -22.07 13.52 -2.33
CA GLU A 91 -21.92 14.97 -2.51
C GLU A 91 -21.15 15.31 -3.78
N LEU A 92 -20.03 14.63 -4.03
CA LEU A 92 -19.16 14.87 -5.18
C LEU A 92 -19.80 14.47 -6.50
N LEU A 93 -20.59 13.39 -6.53
CA LEU A 93 -21.33 12.96 -7.72
C LEU A 93 -22.29 14.05 -8.21
N ARG A 94 -22.93 14.79 -7.29
CA ARG A 94 -23.80 15.94 -7.62
C ARG A 94 -23.04 17.12 -8.20
N GLN A 95 -21.74 17.20 -7.95
CA GLN A 95 -20.83 18.22 -8.47
C GLN A 95 -20.08 17.77 -9.73
N GLY A 96 -20.38 16.57 -10.25
CA GLY A 96 -19.72 16.02 -11.43
C GLY A 96 -18.35 15.40 -11.15
N TYR A 97 -18.09 14.97 -9.91
CA TYR A 97 -16.86 14.28 -9.51
C TYR A 97 -17.15 12.91 -8.91
N SER A 98 -16.18 12.00 -8.99
CA SER A 98 -16.13 10.76 -8.21
C SER A 98 -14.86 10.73 -7.37
N LEU A 99 -14.90 10.07 -6.21
CA LEU A 99 -13.72 9.71 -5.45
C LEU A 99 -12.94 8.61 -6.18
N LYS A 100 -11.62 8.70 -6.13
CA LYS A 100 -10.69 7.61 -6.46
C LYS A 100 -9.76 7.36 -5.28
N VAL A 101 -9.71 6.13 -4.78
CA VAL A 101 -8.82 5.72 -3.70
C VAL A 101 -7.57 5.00 -4.25
N TYR A 102 -6.40 5.33 -3.70
CA TYR A 102 -5.11 4.74 -4.04
C TYR A 102 -4.60 3.78 -2.96
N ASP A 103 -4.89 4.08 -1.70
CA ASP A 103 -4.61 3.21 -0.57
C ASP A 103 -5.62 3.42 0.57
N CYS A 104 -5.82 2.39 1.38
CA CYS A 104 -6.74 2.40 2.52
C CYS A 104 -6.05 1.69 3.69
N TYR A 105 -6.64 0.64 4.28
CA TYR A 105 -5.91 -0.19 5.22
C TYR A 105 -4.63 -0.76 4.58
N ARG A 106 -3.50 -0.51 5.26
CA ARG A 106 -2.15 -0.96 4.89
C ARG A 106 -1.63 -1.90 5.97
N PRO A 107 -1.41 -3.20 5.68
CA PRO A 107 -0.87 -4.14 6.66
C PRO A 107 0.50 -3.70 7.19
N GLN A 108 0.84 -4.01 8.44
CA GLN A 108 2.17 -3.69 8.99
C GLN A 108 3.29 -4.29 8.13
N ARG A 109 3.13 -5.49 7.55
CA ARG A 109 4.13 -6.07 6.62
C ARG A 109 4.40 -5.21 5.38
N ALA A 110 3.43 -4.41 4.93
CA ALA A 110 3.62 -3.46 3.84
C ALA A 110 4.48 -2.28 4.29
N VAL A 111 4.24 -1.78 5.51
CA VAL A 111 5.08 -0.75 6.14
C VAL A 111 6.51 -1.28 6.32
N ASP A 112 6.66 -2.51 6.79
CA ASP A 112 7.97 -3.16 6.93
C ASP A 112 8.66 -3.33 5.57
N HIS A 113 7.90 -3.56 4.49
CA HIS A 113 8.42 -3.58 3.14
C HIS A 113 8.96 -2.20 2.72
N PHE A 114 8.20 -1.13 2.95
CA PHE A 114 8.67 0.24 2.71
C PHE A 114 9.94 0.56 3.51
N VAL A 115 10.03 0.13 4.76
CA VAL A 115 11.23 0.31 5.59
C VAL A 115 12.42 -0.46 5.03
N ARG A 116 12.23 -1.72 4.58
CA ARG A 116 13.30 -2.50 3.95
C ARG A 116 13.79 -1.83 2.67
N TRP A 117 12.87 -1.42 1.80
CA TRP A 117 13.19 -0.70 0.57
C TRP A 117 13.90 0.62 0.85
N ALA A 118 13.46 1.41 1.82
CA ALA A 118 14.07 2.70 2.16
C ALA A 118 15.50 2.55 2.69
N LYS A 119 15.82 1.41 3.31
CA LYS A 119 17.17 1.07 3.80
C LYS A 119 18.09 0.56 2.68
N ASP A 120 17.55 0.05 1.58
CA ASP A 120 18.31 -0.30 0.39
C ASP A 120 18.57 0.95 -0.45
N LEU A 121 19.71 1.59 -0.25
CA LEU A 121 20.04 2.85 -0.93
C LEU A 121 20.38 2.66 -2.42
N GLU A 122 20.68 1.45 -2.86
CA GLU A 122 21.04 1.15 -4.25
C GLU A 122 19.80 1.06 -5.15
N ASP A 123 18.66 0.66 -4.60
CA ASP A 123 17.39 0.66 -5.33
C ASP A 123 16.86 2.09 -5.52
N GLN A 124 17.21 2.69 -6.64
CA GLN A 124 16.70 3.98 -7.10
C GLN A 124 15.77 3.84 -8.32
N SER A 125 15.23 2.63 -8.53
CA SER A 125 14.51 2.25 -9.77
C SER A 125 13.37 3.21 -10.12
N MET A 126 12.62 3.64 -9.11
CA MET A 126 11.45 4.53 -9.26
C MET A 126 11.73 6.01 -8.92
N LYS A 127 12.99 6.36 -8.63
CA LYS A 127 13.40 7.71 -8.19
C LYS A 127 12.92 8.80 -9.12
N ALA A 128 13.11 8.60 -10.43
CA ALA A 128 12.82 9.62 -11.44
C ALA A 128 11.34 10.06 -11.47
N GLU A 129 10.43 9.21 -11.00
CA GLU A 129 9.01 9.55 -10.86
C GLU A 129 8.69 10.03 -9.45
N PHE A 130 8.91 9.21 -8.42
CA PHE A 130 8.28 9.44 -7.11
C PHE A 130 9.07 10.36 -6.17
N TYR A 131 10.40 10.40 -6.28
CA TYR A 131 11.26 11.16 -5.37
C TYR A 131 12.51 11.75 -6.08
N PRO A 132 12.32 12.43 -7.24
CA PRO A 132 13.42 12.91 -8.09
C PRO A 132 14.36 13.89 -7.36
N ASN A 133 13.82 14.73 -6.49
CA ASN A 133 14.56 15.77 -5.77
C ASN A 133 15.04 15.36 -4.37
N VAL A 134 14.65 14.18 -3.89
CA VAL A 134 14.91 13.74 -2.52
C VAL A 134 16.01 12.68 -2.54
N ASP A 135 17.06 12.90 -1.74
CA ASP A 135 18.06 11.87 -1.48
C ASP A 135 17.43 10.74 -0.65
N LYS A 136 17.57 9.49 -1.10
CA LYS A 136 16.92 8.33 -0.44
C LYS A 136 17.37 8.17 1.02
N THR A 137 18.57 8.63 1.36
CA THR A 137 19.09 8.66 2.75
C THR A 137 18.24 9.52 3.69
N ARG A 138 17.44 10.44 3.15
CA ARG A 138 16.63 11.38 3.93
C ARG A 138 15.18 10.96 4.11
N LEU A 139 14.71 9.88 3.49
CA LEU A 139 13.28 9.52 3.49
C LEU A 139 12.66 9.39 4.90
N PHE A 140 13.43 8.89 5.87
CA PHE A 140 12.99 8.83 7.26
C PHE A 140 13.04 10.20 7.95
N ALA A 141 14.12 10.96 7.73
CA ALA A 141 14.32 12.27 8.36
C ALA A 141 13.31 13.32 7.87
N ASP A 142 12.95 13.24 6.59
CA ASP A 142 11.99 14.13 5.94
C ASP A 142 10.53 13.64 6.12
N GLY A 143 10.33 12.50 6.79
CA GLY A 143 9.00 12.00 7.18
C GLY A 143 8.20 11.26 6.11
N TYR A 144 8.79 11.00 4.93
CA TYR A 144 8.14 10.25 3.83
C TYR A 144 7.95 8.76 4.14
N ILE A 145 8.81 8.18 4.98
CA ILE A 145 8.71 6.79 5.42
C ILE A 145 8.71 6.73 6.94
N ALA A 146 7.74 5.99 7.49
CA ALA A 146 7.60 5.77 8.93
C ALA A 146 7.54 4.26 9.23
N GLU A 147 8.05 3.84 10.40
CA GLU A 147 8.00 2.45 10.86
C GLU A 147 6.58 2.02 11.29
N LYS A 148 5.71 2.99 11.51
CA LYS A 148 4.30 2.81 11.84
C LYS A 148 3.46 3.78 11.02
N SER A 149 2.39 3.27 10.42
CA SER A 149 1.50 4.07 9.58
C SER A 149 0.09 4.15 10.16
N GLY A 150 -0.56 5.31 10.02
CA GLY A 150 -1.98 5.48 10.33
C GLY A 150 -2.87 4.51 9.54
N HIS A 151 -2.47 4.17 8.32
CA HIS A 151 -3.17 3.19 7.46
C HIS A 151 -3.31 1.81 8.11
N SER A 152 -2.32 1.39 8.91
CA SER A 152 -2.39 0.10 9.59
C SER A 152 -3.42 0.04 10.71
N ARG A 153 -4.04 1.18 11.06
CA ARG A 153 -5.14 1.29 12.02
C ARG A 153 -6.53 1.23 11.36
N GLY A 154 -6.58 1.31 10.03
CA GLY A 154 -7.78 1.04 9.24
C GLY A 154 -8.76 2.20 9.05
N SER A 155 -8.47 3.38 9.58
CA SER A 155 -9.31 4.59 9.40
C SER A 155 -8.66 5.64 8.51
N THR A 156 -7.51 5.34 7.91
CA THR A 156 -6.77 6.24 7.01
C THR A 156 -6.92 5.80 5.55
N VAL A 157 -7.01 6.78 4.66
CA VAL A 157 -7.22 6.61 3.22
C VAL A 157 -6.42 7.64 2.44
N ASP A 158 -5.87 7.21 1.31
CA ASP A 158 -5.25 8.06 0.31
C ASP A 158 -6.16 8.12 -0.92
N LEU A 159 -6.57 9.33 -1.31
CA LEU A 159 -7.58 9.50 -2.36
C LEU A 159 -7.50 10.84 -3.09
N THR A 160 -8.19 10.90 -4.22
CA THR A 160 -8.33 12.07 -5.08
C THR A 160 -9.74 12.20 -5.65
N LEU A 161 -9.93 13.21 -6.49
CA LEU A 161 -11.14 13.44 -7.28
C LEU A 161 -10.89 13.06 -8.74
N VAL A 162 -11.91 12.53 -9.40
CA VAL A 162 -11.97 12.29 -10.84
C VAL A 162 -13.16 13.04 -11.40
N LYS A 163 -12.98 13.82 -12.46
CA LYS A 163 -14.09 14.49 -13.14
C LYS A 163 -14.90 13.48 -13.94
N LEU A 164 -16.22 13.57 -13.86
CA LEU A 164 -17.14 12.72 -14.62
C LEU A 164 -17.33 13.25 -16.05
N PRO A 165 -17.49 12.35 -17.06
CA PRO A 165 -17.43 10.90 -16.95
C PRO A 165 -16.01 10.39 -16.67
N ALA A 166 -15.89 9.46 -15.71
CA ALA A 166 -14.61 8.88 -15.34
C ALA A 166 -14.03 8.09 -16.51
N ARG A 167 -12.80 8.41 -16.91
CA ARG A 167 -12.08 7.68 -17.95
C ARG A 167 -11.35 6.48 -17.33
N PRO A 168 -11.30 5.32 -18.01
CA PRO A 168 -10.45 4.23 -17.58
C PRO A 168 -8.99 4.68 -17.49
N THR A 169 -8.32 4.29 -16.42
CA THR A 169 -6.87 4.47 -16.30
C THR A 169 -6.18 3.28 -16.97
N ARG A 170 -5.24 3.57 -17.88
CA ARG A 170 -4.46 2.51 -18.50
C ARG A 170 -3.60 1.80 -17.46
N PRO A 171 -3.32 0.49 -17.59
CA PRO A 171 -2.33 -0.17 -16.74
C PRO A 171 -0.94 0.47 -16.86
N TYR A 172 -0.19 0.44 -15.77
CA TYR A 172 1.25 0.72 -15.77
C TYR A 172 2.01 -0.48 -16.32
N HIS A 173 3.00 -0.24 -17.17
CA HIS A 173 3.88 -1.27 -17.71
C HIS A 173 5.28 -1.07 -17.13
N PRO A 174 5.82 -2.05 -16.36
CA PRO A 174 7.19 -1.96 -15.85
C PRO A 174 8.21 -1.66 -16.94
N GLY A 175 9.12 -0.72 -16.66
CA GLY A 175 10.13 -0.26 -17.61
C GLY A 175 9.66 0.82 -18.59
N GLN A 176 8.41 1.28 -18.53
CA GLN A 176 8.00 2.48 -19.26
C GLN A 176 8.78 3.72 -18.77
N PRO A 177 8.96 4.76 -19.60
CA PRO A 177 9.58 6.00 -19.16
C PRO A 177 8.89 6.57 -17.93
N LEU A 178 9.71 6.96 -16.94
CA LEU A 178 9.26 7.60 -15.71
C LEU A 178 9.19 9.11 -15.92
N THR A 179 8.09 9.72 -15.49
CA THR A 179 7.91 11.17 -15.50
C THR A 179 7.91 11.67 -14.05
N PRO A 180 8.66 12.72 -13.70
CA PRO A 180 8.63 13.31 -12.36
C PRO A 180 7.22 13.57 -11.86
N CYS A 181 6.94 13.21 -10.61
CA CYS A 181 5.62 13.32 -10.00
C CYS A 181 5.12 14.76 -9.87
N TYR A 182 6.00 15.76 -9.96
CA TYR A 182 5.64 17.19 -10.01
C TYR A 182 5.53 17.75 -11.44
N ALA A 183 5.73 16.94 -12.48
CA ALA A 183 5.62 17.40 -13.85
C ALA A 183 4.18 17.86 -14.18
N PRO A 184 3.98 18.67 -15.24
CA PRO A 184 2.64 19.04 -15.69
C PRO A 184 1.73 17.82 -15.85
N LYS A 185 0.46 17.95 -15.46
CA LYS A 185 -0.50 16.83 -15.44
C LYS A 185 -0.57 16.04 -16.76
N GLY A 186 -0.44 16.71 -17.90
CA GLY A 186 -0.50 16.07 -19.22
C GLY A 186 0.68 15.14 -19.52
N GLU A 187 1.78 15.25 -18.77
CA GLU A 187 3.00 14.46 -18.94
C GLU A 187 3.12 13.32 -17.93
N ARG A 188 2.48 13.47 -16.76
CA ARG A 188 2.45 12.45 -15.71
C ARG A 188 1.65 11.21 -16.11
N PHE A 189 1.80 10.13 -15.35
CA PHE A 189 0.99 8.94 -15.55
C PHE A 189 -0.52 9.29 -15.54
N PRO A 190 -1.28 8.94 -16.60
CA PRO A 190 -2.63 9.45 -16.81
C PRO A 190 -3.68 8.68 -16.00
N ASP A 191 -3.67 8.89 -14.69
CA ASP A 191 -4.60 8.24 -13.76
C ASP A 191 -5.99 8.89 -13.68
N SER A 192 -6.34 9.73 -14.65
CA SER A 192 -7.66 10.37 -14.75
C SER A 192 -8.07 11.25 -13.56
N SER A 193 -7.19 11.47 -12.58
CA SER A 193 -7.43 12.38 -11.46
C SER A 193 -7.55 13.82 -11.94
N VAL A 194 -8.16 14.70 -11.14
CA VAL A 194 -8.03 16.16 -11.34
C VAL A 194 -6.59 16.61 -11.10
N ASP A 195 -6.21 17.78 -11.60
CA ASP A 195 -4.84 18.25 -11.34
C ASP A 195 -4.70 18.67 -9.89
N MET A 196 -3.90 17.92 -9.12
CA MET A 196 -3.57 18.22 -7.74
C MET A 196 -2.19 18.87 -7.60
N GLY A 197 -1.51 19.23 -8.70
CA GLY A 197 -0.16 19.80 -8.70
C GLY A 197 0.98 18.78 -8.58
N THR A 198 0.71 17.62 -7.98
CA THR A 198 1.63 16.47 -7.98
C THR A 198 0.87 15.17 -8.23
N GLY A 199 1.59 14.09 -8.55
CA GLY A 199 1.07 12.72 -8.53
C GLY A 199 0.89 12.21 -7.10
N TYR A 200 0.15 11.12 -6.97
CA TYR A 200 0.10 10.36 -5.71
C TYR A 200 1.50 9.81 -5.35
N ASP A 201 1.79 9.70 -4.05
CA ASP A 201 3.10 9.29 -3.51
C ASP A 201 4.30 10.13 -3.98
N CYS A 202 4.05 11.39 -4.35
CA CYS A 202 5.12 12.30 -4.73
C CYS A 202 5.87 12.81 -3.49
N PHE A 203 7.06 12.28 -3.24
CA PHE A 203 7.94 12.72 -2.16
C PHE A 203 8.61 14.04 -2.56
N ASP A 204 7.85 15.11 -2.43
CA ASP A 204 8.28 16.49 -2.61
C ASP A 204 7.39 17.36 -1.72
N THR A 205 7.96 18.41 -1.16
CA THR A 205 7.22 19.45 -0.43
C THR A 205 6.04 20.05 -1.22
N LEU A 206 6.07 20.00 -2.55
CA LEU A 206 4.95 20.42 -3.41
C LEU A 206 3.67 19.60 -3.15
N SER A 207 3.79 18.39 -2.58
CA SER A 207 2.66 17.56 -2.16
C SER A 207 1.96 18.07 -0.90
N HIS A 208 2.58 18.97 -0.12
CA HIS A 208 1.97 19.54 1.08
C HIS A 208 0.65 20.23 0.72
N THR A 209 -0.44 19.87 1.37
CA THR A 209 -1.81 20.25 0.98
C THR A 209 -1.98 21.75 0.75
N LEU A 210 -1.35 22.56 1.61
CA LEU A 210 -1.45 24.01 1.58
C LEU A 210 -0.20 24.72 1.02
N ASP A 211 0.70 24.04 0.32
CA ASP A 211 1.90 24.65 -0.28
C ASP A 211 1.55 25.90 -1.13
N PRO A 212 2.25 27.04 -0.92
CA PRO A 212 1.93 28.30 -1.60
C PRO A 212 2.30 28.31 -3.09
N ARG A 213 3.12 27.37 -3.57
CA ARG A 213 3.44 27.22 -5.00
C ARG A 213 2.28 26.58 -5.77
N VAL A 214 1.39 25.85 -5.09
CA VAL A 214 0.21 25.23 -5.68
C VAL A 214 -0.95 26.23 -5.65
N GLN A 215 -1.32 26.75 -6.82
CA GLN A 215 -2.28 27.83 -6.99
C GLN A 215 -3.37 27.48 -8.01
N GLY A 216 -4.31 28.40 -8.24
CA GLY A 216 -5.35 28.25 -9.27
C GLY A 216 -6.19 26.98 -9.13
N GLU A 217 -6.41 26.28 -10.24
CA GLU A 217 -7.22 25.05 -10.27
C GLU A 217 -6.66 23.95 -9.36
N GLN A 218 -5.33 23.81 -9.26
CA GLN A 218 -4.72 22.79 -8.41
C GLN A 218 -5.06 23.01 -6.94
N ARG A 219 -4.97 24.27 -6.49
CA ARG A 219 -5.38 24.65 -5.14
C ARG A 219 -6.87 24.45 -4.92
N ALA A 220 -7.70 24.84 -5.88
CA ALA A 220 -9.15 24.65 -5.81
C ALA A 220 -9.52 23.16 -5.68
N ASN A 221 -8.85 22.27 -6.43
CA ASN A 221 -9.07 20.83 -6.36
C ASN A 221 -8.67 20.24 -4.99
N ARG A 222 -7.50 20.62 -4.46
CA ARG A 222 -7.07 20.20 -3.11
C ARG A 222 -8.06 20.66 -2.04
N LEU A 223 -8.53 21.91 -2.11
CA LEU A 223 -9.49 22.47 -1.16
C LEU A 223 -10.89 21.85 -1.29
N LEU A 224 -11.32 21.51 -2.51
CA LEU A 224 -12.58 20.78 -2.72
C LEU A 224 -12.53 19.41 -2.04
N LEU A 225 -11.47 18.64 -2.27
CA LEU A 225 -11.28 17.34 -1.61
C LEU A 225 -11.22 17.51 -0.09
N LYS A 226 -10.32 18.37 0.40
CA LYS A 226 -10.08 18.61 1.82
C LYS A 226 -11.36 19.04 2.55
N SER A 227 -12.02 20.09 2.08
CA SER A 227 -13.22 20.62 2.74
C SER A 227 -14.41 19.65 2.69
N THR A 228 -14.52 18.82 1.65
CA THR A 228 -15.57 17.79 1.56
C THR A 228 -15.36 16.72 2.62
N LEU A 229 -14.14 16.21 2.76
CA LEU A 229 -13.84 15.14 3.72
C LEU A 229 -13.83 15.65 5.17
N GLU A 230 -13.34 16.86 5.44
CA GLU A 230 -13.29 17.42 6.80
C GLU A 230 -14.67 17.66 7.41
N LYS A 231 -15.66 18.05 6.60
CA LYS A 231 -17.06 18.15 7.03
C LYS A 231 -17.62 16.81 7.54
N LEU A 232 -17.03 15.70 7.11
CA LEU A 232 -17.45 14.34 7.40
C LEU A 232 -16.54 13.64 8.41
N GLY A 233 -15.69 14.40 9.11
CA GLY A 233 -14.87 13.87 10.21
C GLY A 233 -13.52 13.30 9.80
N PHE A 234 -13.10 13.48 8.54
CA PHE A 234 -11.71 13.22 8.16
C PHE A 234 -10.80 14.37 8.58
N VAL A 235 -9.54 14.06 8.85
CA VAL A 235 -8.47 15.03 9.11
C VAL A 235 -7.36 14.79 8.10
N ASN A 236 -7.00 15.82 7.33
CA ASN A 236 -5.91 15.76 6.36
C ASN A 236 -4.53 15.83 7.05
N LEU A 237 -3.57 15.08 6.54
CA LEU A 237 -2.14 15.28 6.85
C LEU A 237 -1.62 16.46 6.03
N ALA A 238 -0.93 17.42 6.66
CA ALA A 238 -0.56 18.68 6.00
C ALA A 238 0.48 18.47 4.89
N GLU A 239 1.30 17.45 5.02
CA GLU A 239 2.41 17.08 4.14
C GLU A 239 1.94 16.35 2.87
N GLU A 240 0.71 15.81 2.88
CA GLU A 240 0.19 14.96 1.79
C GLU A 240 -1.25 15.33 1.43
N TRP A 241 -1.46 15.94 0.26
CA TRP A 241 -2.79 16.38 -0.18
C TRP A 241 -3.82 15.25 -0.32
N TRP A 242 -3.36 14.02 -0.52
CA TRP A 242 -4.20 12.83 -0.71
C TRP A 242 -4.56 12.14 0.60
N HIS A 243 -3.88 12.42 1.70
CA HIS A 243 -3.91 11.59 2.91
C HIS A 243 -4.90 12.10 3.95
N PHE A 244 -5.81 11.24 4.39
CA PHE A 244 -6.87 11.58 5.35
C PHE A 244 -7.10 10.46 6.35
N THR A 245 -7.26 10.83 7.63
CA THR A 245 -7.64 9.90 8.71
C THR A 245 -9.02 10.26 9.26
N PHE A 246 -9.96 9.32 9.25
CA PHE A 246 -11.28 9.48 9.87
C PHE A 246 -11.17 9.52 11.40
N LYS A 247 -11.82 10.49 12.05
CA LYS A 247 -11.79 10.70 13.49
C LYS A 247 -13.21 10.67 14.10
N PRO A 248 -13.37 10.11 15.32
CA PRO A 248 -12.36 9.34 16.06
C PRO A 248 -12.04 8.02 15.33
N GLU A 249 -10.78 7.57 15.44
CA GLU A 249 -10.38 6.27 14.88
C GLU A 249 -10.97 5.15 15.73
N ALA A 250 -11.42 4.07 15.09
CA ALA A 250 -11.92 2.90 15.81
C ALA A 250 -10.81 2.18 16.59
N HIS A 251 -9.57 2.22 16.07
CA HIS A 251 -8.41 1.49 16.59
C HIS A 251 -7.15 2.38 16.67
N PRO A 252 -7.15 3.47 17.47
CA PRO A 252 -6.07 4.47 17.44
C PRO A 252 -4.69 3.93 17.85
N ASP A 253 -4.63 2.83 18.60
CA ASP A 253 -3.39 2.26 19.15
C ASP A 253 -3.02 0.89 18.56
N THR A 254 -3.80 0.38 17.58
CA THR A 254 -3.64 -0.97 17.04
C THR A 254 -3.21 -0.95 15.57
N TYR A 255 -2.02 -1.49 15.29
CA TYR A 255 -1.47 -1.63 13.95
C TYR A 255 -1.68 -3.07 13.47
N PHE A 256 -2.62 -3.27 12.55
CA PHE A 256 -2.99 -4.60 12.06
C PHE A 256 -2.05 -5.11 10.96
N ASP A 257 -2.01 -6.43 10.78
CA ASP A 257 -1.18 -7.11 9.76
C ASP A 257 -1.94 -8.22 8.99
N PHE A 258 -3.27 -8.19 8.94
CA PHE A 258 -4.00 -9.10 8.04
C PHE A 258 -3.79 -8.67 6.56
N PRO A 259 -3.71 -9.59 5.59
CA PRO A 259 -3.53 -9.21 4.18
C PRO A 259 -4.72 -8.41 3.64
N VAL A 260 -4.49 -7.52 2.69
CA VAL A 260 -5.55 -6.86 1.90
C VAL A 260 -6.14 -7.89 0.93
N SER A 261 -7.23 -8.51 1.35
CA SER A 261 -8.00 -9.47 0.58
C SER A 261 -9.40 -9.60 1.18
N ARG A 262 -10.41 -9.86 0.35
CA ARG A 262 -11.76 -10.25 0.80
C ARG A 262 -11.72 -11.45 1.73
N ALA A 263 -10.80 -12.40 1.50
CA ALA A 263 -10.65 -13.55 2.36
C ALA A 263 -10.30 -13.14 3.80
N SER A 264 -9.55 -12.06 4.00
CA SER A 264 -9.16 -11.60 5.35
C SER A 264 -10.31 -11.00 6.16
N LEU A 265 -11.39 -10.55 5.50
CA LEU A 265 -12.53 -9.93 6.15
C LEU A 265 -13.39 -10.99 6.86
N THR A 266 -13.87 -10.64 8.05
CA THR A 266 -14.70 -11.54 8.88
C THR A 266 -16.19 -11.23 8.81
N GLY A 267 -16.54 -10.01 8.37
CA GLY A 267 -17.92 -9.67 8.01
C GLY A 267 -18.32 -10.43 6.75
N ARG A 268 -19.50 -11.07 6.78
CA ARG A 268 -20.18 -11.47 5.55
C ARG A 268 -20.78 -10.18 4.96
N ASP A 269 -20.34 -9.81 3.77
CA ASP A 269 -21.12 -8.90 2.91
C ASP A 269 -22.39 -9.63 2.46
#